data_AF-A0A1Q9RBA0-F1
#
_entry.id   AF-A0A1Q9RBA0-F1
#
_cell.length_a   1.000
_cell.length_b   1.000
_cell.length_c   1.000
_cell.angle_alpha   90.00
_cell.angle_beta   90.00
_cell.angle_gamma   90.00
#
_symmetry.space_group_name_H-M   'P 1'
#
loop_
_entity.id
_entity.type
_entity.pdbx_description
1 polymer ?
#
loop_
_entity_poly.entity_id
_entity_poly.type
_entity_poly.pdbx_seq_one_letter_code
_entity_poly.pdbx_strand_id
1 'polypeptide(L)'
;MRPARTPFTGPFFDTYGIGFALYQPDRNNWKQRTVAGVSWNGLEGKAHFFNPDGLVLPLVPSHGELPAVLRLQRTRMEPAKVMGSGVFAMTHPAGDAVASSELSQWVTYWFVGSDAAYANSPEVWSAYVDSQVAAECKAAEHNYVDARRISHRAEQSTELPWQSSEHEQTCDGLSEWVRVNTEDCRRMLRAEYERECAEDQRVAAWLRGCAG
;
A
#
# COMPACT_ATOMS: atom_id res chain seq x y z
N MET A 1 -25.78 0.86 28.22
CA MET A 1 -24.89 1.99 27.87
C MET A 1 -24.81 2.09 26.36
N ARG A 2 -25.14 3.24 25.75
CA ARG A 2 -24.86 3.45 24.32
C ARG A 2 -23.33 3.54 24.15
N PRO A 3 -22.71 2.83 23.21
CA PRO A 3 -21.29 3.02 22.94
C PRO A 3 -21.07 4.49 22.54
N ALA A 4 -20.04 5.11 23.09
CA ALA A 4 -19.60 6.43 22.65
C ALA A 4 -19.40 6.35 21.12
N ARG A 5 -20.06 7.22 20.36
CA ARG A 5 -19.91 7.26 18.90
C ARG A 5 -18.46 7.62 18.60
N THR A 6 -17.67 6.67 18.12
CA THR A 6 -16.39 6.97 17.48
C THR A 6 -16.70 7.82 16.24
N PRO A 7 -16.03 8.97 16.04
CA PRO A 7 -16.36 9.88 14.94
C PRO A 7 -15.84 9.40 13.57
N PHE A 8 -15.26 8.20 13.51
CA PHE A 8 -14.67 7.59 12.33
C PHE A 8 -15.03 6.11 12.26
N THR A 9 -15.01 5.57 11.05
CA THR A 9 -15.19 4.14 10.76
C THR A 9 -13.83 3.46 10.66
N GLY A 10 -13.72 2.25 11.17
CA GLY A 10 -12.50 1.44 11.11
C GLY A 10 -11.85 1.19 12.47
N PRO A 11 -10.82 0.32 12.52
CA PRO A 11 -10.15 -0.06 13.77
C PRO A 11 -9.31 1.05 14.39
N PHE A 12 -8.94 2.06 13.61
CA PHE A 12 -8.15 3.20 14.05
C PHE A 12 -8.37 4.42 13.15
N PHE A 13 -7.97 5.58 13.64
CA PHE A 13 -7.97 6.84 12.90
C PHE A 13 -6.56 7.40 12.76
N ASP A 14 -6.20 7.75 11.53
CA ASP A 14 -4.96 8.43 11.20
C ASP A 14 -5.13 9.94 11.39
N THR A 15 -4.58 10.44 12.51
CA THR A 15 -4.68 11.85 12.89
C THR A 15 -3.84 12.78 12.00
N TYR A 16 -2.81 12.25 11.35
CA TYR A 16 -1.88 13.03 10.54
C TYR A 16 -2.15 12.91 9.03
N GLY A 17 -3.08 12.03 8.63
CA GLY A 17 -3.43 11.82 7.22
C GLY A 17 -2.27 11.27 6.38
N ILE A 18 -1.34 10.53 7.00
CA ILE A 18 -0.19 9.91 6.34
C ILE A 18 -0.63 8.75 5.43
N GLY A 19 -1.81 8.19 5.68
CA GLY A 19 -2.37 7.07 4.94
C GLY A 19 -1.99 5.72 5.53
N PHE A 20 -1.93 5.61 6.87
CA PHE A 20 -1.68 4.32 7.51
C PHE A 20 -2.81 3.32 7.22
N ALA A 21 -2.46 2.09 6.87
CA ALA A 21 -3.43 1.06 6.52
C ALA A 21 -3.00 -0.33 7.02
N LEU A 22 -3.98 -1.22 7.24
CA LEU A 22 -3.71 -2.64 7.43
C LEU A 22 -3.12 -3.23 6.14
N TYR A 23 -2.34 -4.31 6.27
CA TYR A 23 -1.78 -5.02 5.12
C TYR A 23 -2.89 -5.58 4.22
N GLN A 24 -2.77 -5.34 2.92
CA GLN A 24 -3.73 -5.77 1.90
C GLN A 24 -3.02 -6.62 0.84
N PRO A 25 -3.25 -7.94 0.78
CA PRO A 25 -2.53 -8.84 -0.14
C PRO A 25 -2.66 -8.49 -1.63
N ASP A 26 -3.71 -7.77 -2.00
CA ASP A 26 -4.05 -7.34 -3.36
C ASP A 26 -3.50 -5.95 -3.72
N ARG A 27 -2.75 -5.31 -2.81
CA ARG A 27 -2.19 -3.97 -3.01
C ARG A 27 -0.70 -3.88 -2.72
N ASN A 28 -0.11 -2.80 -3.23
CA ASN A 28 1.25 -2.41 -2.90
C ASN A 28 1.31 -1.87 -1.46
N ASN A 29 1.78 -2.70 -0.53
CA ASN A 29 1.94 -2.33 0.87
C ASN A 29 3.29 -1.63 1.08
N TRP A 30 3.26 -0.37 1.49
CA TRP A 30 4.45 0.42 1.82
C TRP A 30 4.77 0.26 3.30
N LYS A 31 5.99 -0.21 3.58
CA LYS A 31 6.38 -0.74 4.89
C LYS A 31 6.09 0.23 6.01
N GLN A 32 6.45 1.50 5.90
CA GLN A 32 6.30 2.45 7.00
C GLN A 32 4.87 2.93 7.20
N ARG A 33 4.03 2.82 6.16
CA ARG A 33 2.59 3.13 6.18
C ARG A 33 1.70 1.92 6.47
N THR A 34 2.26 0.71 6.52
CA THR A 34 1.51 -0.50 6.88
C THR A 34 1.52 -0.72 8.39
N VAL A 35 0.33 -0.99 8.95
CA VAL A 35 0.17 -1.44 10.34
C VAL A 35 0.45 -2.94 10.40
N ALA A 36 1.58 -3.32 11.01
CA ALA A 36 1.97 -4.72 11.17
C ALA A 36 1.30 -5.39 12.37
N GLY A 37 0.93 -4.61 13.38
CA GLY A 37 0.29 -5.11 14.57
C GLY A 37 -0.09 -4.00 15.54
N VAL A 38 -0.62 -4.44 16.67
CA VAL A 38 -1.04 -3.56 17.77
C VAL A 38 -0.79 -4.23 19.11
N SER A 39 -0.20 -3.49 20.05
CA SER A 39 -0.19 -3.84 21.46
C SER A 39 -1.41 -3.20 22.11
N TRP A 40 -2.29 -4.02 22.69
CA TRP A 40 -3.59 -3.57 23.19
C TRP A 40 -3.76 -3.91 24.67
N ASN A 41 -4.17 -2.92 25.45
CA ASN A 41 -4.68 -3.09 26.81
C ASN A 41 -6.20 -2.93 26.75
N GLY A 42 -6.92 -4.06 26.82
CA GLY A 42 -8.38 -4.08 26.74
C GLY A 42 -9.09 -3.50 27.97
N LEU A 43 -8.42 -3.42 29.12
CA LEU A 43 -8.99 -2.86 30.35
C LEU A 43 -9.01 -1.33 30.30
N GLU A 44 -7.89 -0.73 29.92
CA GLU A 44 -7.76 0.73 29.81
C GLU A 44 -8.20 1.27 28.45
N GLY A 45 -8.42 0.40 27.47
CA GLY A 45 -8.75 0.78 26.09
C GLY A 45 -7.59 1.43 25.34
N LYS A 46 -6.35 1.32 25.83
CA LYS A 46 -5.14 1.85 25.17
C LYS A 46 -4.66 0.88 24.10
N ALA A 47 -4.18 1.43 22.98
CA ALA A 47 -3.58 0.64 21.91
C ALA A 47 -2.37 1.36 21.30
N HIS A 48 -1.33 0.60 21.00
CA HIS A 48 -0.14 1.04 20.29
C HIS A 48 -0.01 0.26 19.00
N PHE A 49 -0.35 0.92 17.90
CA PHE A 49 -0.14 0.37 16.58
C PHE A 49 1.32 0.53 16.20
N PHE A 50 1.87 -0.46 15.51
CA PHE A 50 3.26 -0.41 15.04
C PHE A 50 3.38 -0.91 13.61
N ASN A 51 4.37 -0.37 12.91
CA ASN A 51 4.72 -0.81 11.56
C ASN A 51 5.66 -2.05 11.59
N PRO A 52 6.05 -2.63 10.45
CA PRO A 52 6.87 -3.84 10.42
C PRO A 52 8.27 -3.66 11.02
N ASP A 53 8.78 -2.42 11.11
CA ASP A 53 10.04 -2.09 11.79
C ASP A 53 9.85 -1.91 13.32
N GLY A 54 8.62 -2.05 13.82
CA GLY A 54 8.30 -1.86 15.23
C GLY A 54 8.25 -0.39 15.65
N LEU A 55 8.14 0.55 14.72
CA LEU A 55 7.93 1.96 15.04
C LEU A 55 6.46 2.21 15.39
N VAL A 56 6.19 2.93 16.47
CA VAL A 56 4.82 3.24 16.90
C VAL A 56 4.19 4.27 15.97
N LEU A 57 2.97 3.98 15.56
CA LEU A 57 2.17 4.81 14.68
C LEU A 57 1.24 5.70 15.51
N PRO A 58 1.12 7.00 15.19
CA PRO A 58 0.26 7.93 15.93
C PRO A 58 -1.22 7.78 15.54
N LEU A 59 -1.77 6.59 15.84
CA LEU A 59 -3.12 6.18 15.49
C LEU A 59 -4.02 6.17 16.73
N VAL A 60 -5.24 6.65 16.57
CA VAL A 60 -6.26 6.61 17.63
C VAL A 60 -7.08 5.32 17.49
N PRO A 61 -7.10 4.41 18.49
CA PRO A 61 -7.86 3.17 18.39
C PRO A 61 -9.38 3.40 18.43
N SER A 62 -10.11 2.57 17.70
CA SER A 62 -11.57 2.46 17.84
C SER A 62 -11.92 1.41 18.89
N HIS A 63 -12.53 1.83 19.99
CA HIS A 63 -12.95 0.91 21.06
C HIS A 63 -14.00 -0.12 20.62
N GLY A 64 -14.80 0.20 19.59
CA GLY A 64 -15.83 -0.69 19.07
C GLY A 64 -15.33 -1.66 18.01
N GLU A 65 -14.52 -1.17 17.06
CA GLU A 65 -14.13 -1.95 15.87
C GLU A 65 -12.80 -2.68 16.03
N LEU A 66 -11.85 -2.15 16.82
CA LEU A 66 -10.56 -2.78 17.02
C LEU A 66 -10.70 -4.23 17.55
N PRO A 67 -11.51 -4.53 18.59
CA PRO A 67 -11.67 -5.90 19.07
C PRO A 67 -12.19 -6.88 18.00
N ALA A 68 -13.01 -6.41 17.05
CA ALA A 68 -13.49 -7.25 15.95
C ALA A 68 -12.35 -7.57 14.97
N VAL A 69 -11.52 -6.58 14.62
CA VAL A 69 -10.34 -6.77 13.76
C VAL A 69 -9.32 -7.71 14.43
N LEU A 70 -9.07 -7.57 15.73
CA LEU A 70 -8.19 -8.47 16.49
C LEU A 70 -8.65 -9.93 16.49
N ARG A 71 -9.95 -10.18 16.32
CA ARG A 71 -10.50 -11.54 16.24
C ARG A 71 -10.38 -12.15 14.85
N LEU A 72 -10.56 -11.33 13.81
CA LEU A 72 -10.67 -11.80 12.43
C LEU A 72 -9.34 -11.82 11.69
N GLN A 73 -8.44 -10.88 11.97
CA GLN A 73 -7.27 -10.61 11.13
C GLN A 73 -5.93 -10.89 11.83
N ARG A 74 -5.94 -11.36 13.09
CA ARG A 74 -4.68 -11.68 13.78
C ARG A 74 -4.02 -12.91 13.18
N THR A 75 -2.71 -12.84 12.96
CA THR A 75 -1.86 -13.97 12.55
C THR A 75 -1.17 -14.59 13.77
N ARG A 76 -0.71 -13.75 14.69
CA ARG A 76 -0.02 -14.16 15.92
C ARG A 76 -0.48 -13.30 17.10
N MET A 77 -0.43 -13.88 18.29
CA MET A 77 -0.72 -13.20 19.55
C MET A 77 0.37 -13.50 20.56
N GLU A 78 0.84 -12.46 21.26
CA GLU A 78 1.91 -12.53 22.25
C GLU A 78 1.45 -11.80 23.53
N PRO A 79 1.08 -12.53 24.60
CA PRO A 79 0.67 -11.92 25.86
C PRO A 79 1.86 -11.30 26.60
N ALA A 80 1.57 -10.33 27.47
CA ALA A 80 2.56 -9.62 28.29
C ALA A 80 3.70 -8.98 27.50
N LYS A 81 3.40 -8.56 26.27
CA LYS A 81 4.36 -7.94 25.34
C LYS A 81 3.79 -6.65 24.80
N VAL A 82 4.62 -5.62 24.79
CA VAL A 82 4.35 -4.34 24.14
C VAL A 82 5.45 -4.10 23.11
N MET A 83 5.04 -3.79 21.88
CA MET A 83 5.92 -3.45 20.77
C MET A 83 5.89 -1.94 20.57
N GLY A 84 7.02 -1.37 20.19
CA GLY A 84 7.07 0.03 19.83
C GLY A 84 8.41 0.69 20.11
N SER A 85 8.86 1.50 19.15
CA SER A 85 9.98 2.44 19.28
C SER A 85 9.66 3.71 18.48
N GLY A 86 10.51 4.74 18.59
CA GLY A 86 10.30 6.03 17.93
C GLY A 86 9.62 7.08 18.83
N VAL A 87 9.36 8.26 18.28
CA VAL A 87 8.88 9.44 19.06
C VAL A 87 7.45 9.31 19.58
N PHE A 88 6.66 8.44 18.95
CA PHE A 88 5.29 8.13 19.37
C PHE A 88 5.20 6.87 20.22
N ALA A 89 6.32 6.15 20.40
CA ALA A 89 6.36 5.14 21.43
C ALA A 89 6.16 5.81 22.77
N MET A 90 5.56 5.10 23.72
CA MET A 90 5.45 5.62 25.08
C MET A 90 6.83 6.10 25.52
N THR A 91 6.95 7.40 25.78
CA THR A 91 8.04 7.93 26.60
C THR A 91 7.77 7.36 27.98
N HIS A 92 8.26 6.14 28.26
CA HIS A 92 8.53 5.79 29.63
C HIS A 92 9.53 6.84 30.12
N PRO A 93 9.23 7.61 31.17
CA PRO A 93 10.23 8.45 31.78
C PRO A 93 11.30 7.47 32.30
N ALA A 94 12.38 7.31 31.53
CA ALA A 94 13.39 6.26 31.63
C ALA A 94 12.92 4.84 31.23
N GLY A 95 13.24 4.44 29.99
CA GLY A 95 14.11 3.31 29.66
C GLY A 95 13.80 1.87 30.11
N ASP A 96 13.16 1.62 31.25
CA ASP A 96 13.00 0.26 31.79
C ASP A 96 11.69 0.12 32.56
N ALA A 97 10.92 -0.90 32.15
CA ALA A 97 9.73 -1.43 32.81
C ALA A 97 8.45 -0.57 32.77
N VAL A 98 7.57 -0.89 31.81
CA VAL A 98 6.19 -1.20 32.23
C VAL A 98 6.33 -2.20 33.37
N ALA A 99 5.89 -1.85 34.58
CA ALA A 99 6.01 -2.76 35.73
C ALA A 99 5.47 -4.15 35.33
N SER A 100 6.14 -5.23 35.70
CA SER A 100 5.75 -6.59 35.28
C SER A 100 4.28 -6.91 35.57
N SER A 101 3.68 -6.24 36.58
CA SER A 101 2.25 -6.29 36.90
C SER A 101 1.37 -5.64 35.84
N GLU A 102 1.76 -4.52 35.25
CA GLU A 102 1.02 -3.83 34.20
C GLU A 102 1.19 -4.52 32.84
N LEU A 103 2.37 -5.10 32.56
CA LEU A 103 2.61 -5.88 31.33
C LEU A 103 1.59 -6.99 31.15
N SER A 104 1.17 -7.65 32.23
CA SER A 104 0.18 -8.74 32.19
C SER A 104 -1.16 -8.36 31.52
N GLN A 105 -1.47 -7.06 31.47
CA GLN A 105 -2.71 -6.54 30.87
C GLN A 105 -2.57 -6.24 29.37
N TRP A 106 -1.35 -6.28 28.84
CA TRP A 106 -1.06 -6.00 27.44
C TRP A 106 -0.95 -7.28 26.63
N VAL A 107 -1.51 -7.26 25.43
CA VAL A 107 -1.35 -8.33 24.45
C VAL A 107 -0.96 -7.70 23.11
N THR A 108 0.11 -8.20 22.51
CA THR A 108 0.50 -7.82 21.15
C THR A 108 -0.15 -8.76 20.14
N TYR A 109 -0.89 -8.19 19.21
CA TYR A 109 -1.49 -8.86 18.07
C TYR A 109 -0.75 -8.46 16.81
N TRP A 110 -0.34 -9.45 16.03
CA TRP A 110 0.25 -9.24 14.71
C TRP A 110 -0.85 -9.45 13.66
N PHE A 111 -0.90 -8.58 12.67
CA PHE A 111 -1.80 -8.69 11.51
C PHE A 111 -1.10 -9.28 10.30
N VAL A 112 0.23 -9.37 10.35
CA VAL A 112 1.07 -9.68 9.21
C VAL A 112 2.02 -10.84 9.57
N GLY A 113 2.25 -11.75 8.62
CA GLY A 113 3.21 -12.84 8.75
C GLY A 113 4.65 -12.34 8.63
N SER A 114 5.62 -13.17 9.02
CA SER A 114 7.06 -12.85 8.86
C SER A 114 7.51 -12.83 7.40
N ASP A 115 6.72 -13.41 6.50
CA ASP A 115 6.94 -13.60 5.07
C ASP A 115 6.25 -12.53 4.21
N ALA A 116 5.66 -11.50 4.82
CA ALA A 116 4.93 -10.48 4.07
C ALA A 116 5.83 -9.64 3.15
N ALA A 117 5.32 -9.41 1.95
CA ALA A 117 6.00 -8.67 0.89
C ALA A 117 5.62 -7.18 0.96
N TYR A 118 6.62 -6.31 0.88
CA TYR A 118 6.42 -4.85 0.88
C TYR A 118 6.94 -4.25 -0.42
N ALA A 119 6.24 -3.24 -0.93
CA ALA A 119 6.57 -2.55 -2.16
C ALA A 119 7.97 -1.89 -2.11
N ASN A 120 8.49 -1.59 -0.92
CA ASN A 120 9.85 -1.09 -0.77
C ASN A 120 10.94 -2.08 -1.21
N SER A 121 10.68 -3.39 -1.19
CA SER A 121 11.62 -4.39 -1.70
C SER A 121 11.70 -4.26 -3.22
N PRO A 122 12.90 -4.09 -3.79
CA PRO A 122 13.07 -4.02 -5.24
C PRO A 122 12.53 -5.25 -5.97
N GLU A 123 12.61 -6.42 -5.35
CA GLU A 123 12.12 -7.69 -5.89
C GLU A 123 10.59 -7.69 -6.00
N VAL A 124 9.90 -7.27 -4.94
CA VAL A 124 8.43 -7.16 -4.91
C VAL A 124 7.96 -6.13 -5.92
N TRP A 125 8.62 -4.98 -5.98
CA TRP A 125 8.28 -3.92 -6.94
C TRP A 125 8.54 -4.35 -8.39
N SER A 126 9.67 -5.02 -8.67
CA SER A 126 9.97 -5.51 -10.01
C SER A 126 8.91 -6.49 -10.51
N ALA A 127 8.46 -7.41 -9.65
CA ALA A 127 7.38 -8.34 -10.00
C ALA A 127 6.06 -7.60 -10.31
N TYR A 128 5.75 -6.55 -9.55
CA TYR A 128 4.60 -5.68 -9.84
C TYR A 128 4.76 -4.97 -11.19
N VAL A 129 5.94 -4.38 -11.47
CA VAL A 129 6.23 -3.72 -12.76
C VAL A 129 6.10 -4.70 -13.92
N ASP A 130 6.63 -5.91 -13.82
CA ASP A 130 6.51 -6.92 -14.87
C ASP A 130 5.05 -7.27 -15.15
N SER A 131 4.23 -7.39 -14.10
CA SER A 131 2.80 -7.63 -14.23
C SER A 131 2.07 -6.47 -14.92
N GLN A 132 2.36 -5.22 -14.54
CA GLN A 132 1.76 -4.02 -15.14
C GLN A 132 2.19 -3.86 -16.60
N VAL A 133 3.46 -4.05 -16.91
CA VAL A 133 3.99 -3.96 -18.28
C VAL A 133 3.41 -5.05 -19.17
N ALA A 134 3.22 -6.28 -18.65
CA ALA A 134 2.57 -7.34 -19.40
C ALA A 134 1.08 -7.03 -19.68
N ALA A 135 0.38 -6.40 -18.73
CA ALA A 135 -0.98 -5.92 -18.94
C ALA A 135 -1.02 -4.79 -19.98
N GLU A 136 -0.11 -3.83 -19.88
CA GLU A 136 0.01 -2.72 -20.83
C GLU A 136 0.34 -3.20 -22.24
N CYS A 137 1.22 -4.20 -22.37
CA CYS A 137 1.52 -4.82 -23.67
C CYS A 137 0.24 -5.32 -24.35
N LYS A 138 -0.59 -6.09 -23.63
CA LYS A 138 -1.87 -6.61 -24.16
C LYS A 138 -2.86 -5.49 -24.48
N ALA A 139 -2.93 -4.46 -23.62
CA ALA A 139 -3.78 -3.31 -23.84
C ALA A 139 -3.34 -2.51 -25.07
N ALA A 140 -2.04 -2.28 -25.24
CA ALA A 140 -1.46 -1.56 -26.37
C ALA A 140 -1.69 -2.31 -27.69
N GLU A 141 -1.53 -3.63 -27.71
CA GLU A 141 -1.86 -4.47 -28.87
C GLU A 141 -3.33 -4.34 -29.27
N HIS A 142 -4.24 -4.42 -28.29
CA HIS A 142 -5.68 -4.28 -28.52
C HIS A 142 -6.02 -2.87 -29.05
N ASN A 143 -5.51 -1.83 -28.39
CA ASN A 143 -5.75 -0.44 -28.73
C ASN A 143 -5.19 -0.09 -30.12
N TYR A 144 -4.08 -0.70 -30.53
CA TYR A 144 -3.50 -0.49 -31.86
C TYR A 144 -4.45 -0.94 -32.98
N VAL A 145 -5.05 -2.12 -32.82
CA VAL A 145 -6.01 -2.67 -33.80
C VAL A 145 -7.22 -1.76 -33.93
N ASP A 146 -7.76 -1.27 -32.82
CA ASP A 146 -8.89 -0.35 -32.82
C ASP A 146 -8.54 1.01 -33.42
N ALA A 147 -7.37 1.57 -33.07
CA ALA A 147 -6.88 2.82 -33.64
C ALA A 147 -6.70 2.73 -35.16
N ARG A 148 -6.16 1.62 -35.67
CA ARG A 148 -6.04 1.37 -37.12
C ARG A 148 -7.40 1.23 -37.80
N ARG A 149 -8.36 0.51 -37.19
CA ARG A 149 -9.72 0.38 -37.73
C ARG A 149 -10.43 1.73 -37.85
N ILE A 150 -10.28 2.59 -36.85
CA ILE A 150 -10.87 3.94 -36.86
C ILE A 150 -10.22 4.79 -37.96
N SER A 151 -8.89 4.76 -38.06
CA SER A 151 -8.14 5.53 -39.06
C SER A 151 -8.51 5.13 -40.49
N HIS A 152 -8.54 3.82 -40.77
CA HIS A 152 -8.93 3.29 -42.07
C HIS A 152 -10.39 3.63 -42.44
N ARG A 153 -11.31 3.60 -41.45
CA ARG A 153 -12.70 4.03 -41.68
C ARG A 153 -12.80 5.53 -42.02
N ALA A 154 -11.98 6.36 -41.39
CA ALA A 154 -11.93 7.80 -41.69
C ALA A 154 -11.36 8.07 -43.09
N GLU A 155 -10.31 7.36 -43.48
CA GLU A 155 -9.69 7.42 -44.81
C GLU A 155 -10.69 7.00 -45.90
N GLN A 156 -11.35 5.85 -45.74
CA GLN A 156 -12.41 5.40 -46.68
C GLN A 156 -13.61 6.33 -46.78
N SER A 157 -13.93 7.09 -45.72
CA SER A 157 -15.01 8.09 -45.78
C SER A 157 -14.62 9.34 -46.58
N THR A 158 -13.33 9.48 -46.90
CA THR A 158 -12.75 10.64 -47.59
C THR A 158 -12.39 10.31 -49.06
N GLU A 159 -12.23 9.02 -49.40
CA GLU A 159 -11.89 8.56 -50.75
C GLU A 159 -13.11 8.49 -51.70
N LEU A 160 -12.91 8.89 -52.96
CA LEU A 160 -13.92 8.83 -54.01
C LEU A 160 -14.07 7.39 -54.56
N PRO A 161 -15.25 6.99 -55.06
CA PRO A 161 -15.63 5.58 -55.28
C PRO A 161 -14.80 4.75 -56.27
N TRP A 162 -13.87 5.35 -57.01
CA TRP A 162 -13.10 4.71 -58.08
C TRP A 162 -11.61 4.50 -57.73
N GLN A 163 -11.19 4.78 -56.50
CA GLN A 163 -9.80 4.63 -56.04
C GLN A 163 -9.58 3.48 -55.05
N SER A 164 -10.46 2.48 -55.04
CA SER A 164 -10.36 1.33 -54.14
C SER A 164 -9.19 0.40 -54.50
N SER A 165 -7.97 0.76 -54.12
CA SER A 165 -6.86 -0.17 -54.00
C SER A 165 -7.04 -1.00 -52.73
N GLU A 166 -6.98 -2.33 -52.86
CA GLU A 166 -6.98 -3.30 -51.77
C GLU A 166 -5.79 -3.02 -50.84
N HIS A 167 -6.00 -2.16 -49.83
CA HIS A 167 -5.02 -1.93 -48.79
C HIS A 167 -5.00 -3.15 -47.88
N GLU A 168 -4.01 -3.99 -48.11
CA GLU A 168 -3.62 -5.07 -47.23
C GLU A 168 -3.36 -4.47 -45.83
N GLN A 169 -4.18 -4.84 -44.84
CA GLN A 169 -4.03 -4.41 -43.44
C GLN A 169 -2.71 -4.95 -42.89
N THR A 170 -1.63 -4.27 -43.18
CA THR A 170 -0.31 -4.59 -42.64
C THR A 170 -0.22 -3.99 -41.25
N CYS A 171 0.10 -4.82 -40.25
CA CYS A 171 0.40 -4.40 -38.88
C CYS A 171 1.74 -3.66 -38.76
N ASP A 172 2.09 -2.87 -39.78
CA ASP A 172 3.34 -2.13 -39.83
C ASP A 172 3.29 -1.02 -38.78
N GLY A 173 4.18 -1.10 -37.79
CA GLY A 173 4.22 -0.22 -36.61
C GLY A 173 3.64 -0.79 -35.30
N LEU A 174 3.04 -1.99 -35.29
CA LEU A 174 2.52 -2.58 -34.03
C LEU A 174 3.63 -2.77 -32.98
N SER A 175 4.77 -3.33 -33.39
CA SER A 175 5.90 -3.58 -32.48
C SER A 175 6.44 -2.29 -31.87
N GLU A 176 6.53 -1.23 -32.67
CA GLU A 176 6.97 0.08 -32.18
C GLU A 176 5.92 0.72 -31.26
N TRP A 177 4.63 0.62 -31.59
CA TRP A 177 3.54 1.08 -30.74
C TRP A 177 3.57 0.42 -29.36
N VAL A 178 3.66 -0.92 -29.32
CA VAL A 178 3.74 -1.68 -28.07
C VAL A 178 5.01 -1.31 -27.29
N ARG A 179 6.15 -1.18 -27.97
CA ARG A 179 7.42 -0.79 -27.34
C ARG A 179 7.31 0.58 -26.66
N VAL A 180 6.78 1.59 -27.35
CA VAL A 180 6.63 2.94 -26.80
C VAL A 180 5.71 2.93 -25.57
N ASN A 181 4.53 2.30 -25.66
CA ASN A 181 3.59 2.26 -24.52
C ASN A 181 4.18 1.52 -23.31
N THR A 182 4.84 0.37 -23.53
CA THR A 182 5.46 -0.38 -22.43
C THR A 182 6.66 0.34 -21.82
N GLU A 183 7.43 1.10 -22.60
CA GLU A 183 8.53 1.92 -22.08
C GLU A 183 8.03 3.14 -21.29
N ASP A 184 6.97 3.79 -21.77
CA ASP A 184 6.30 4.87 -21.04
C ASP A 184 5.70 4.37 -19.72
N CYS A 185 5.06 3.21 -19.71
CA CYS A 185 4.58 2.54 -18.50
C CYS A 185 5.72 2.29 -17.49
N ARG A 186 6.85 1.72 -17.95
CA ARG A 186 8.04 1.52 -17.10
C ARG A 186 8.57 2.83 -16.53
N ARG A 187 8.62 3.89 -17.34
CA ARG A 187 9.08 5.22 -16.90
C ARG A 187 8.17 5.79 -15.81
N MET A 188 6.86 5.70 -15.99
CA MET A 188 5.88 6.15 -14.99
C MET A 188 6.01 5.37 -13.68
N LEU A 189 6.07 4.04 -13.75
CA LEU A 189 6.21 3.19 -12.57
C LEU A 189 7.53 3.40 -11.84
N ARG A 190 8.64 3.68 -12.56
CA ARG A 190 9.91 4.04 -11.94
C ARG A 190 9.80 5.34 -11.14
N ALA A 191 9.20 6.38 -11.74
CA ALA A 191 9.03 7.67 -11.07
C ALA A 191 8.10 7.55 -9.84
N GLU A 192 7.06 6.71 -9.92
CA GLU A 192 6.21 6.38 -8.78
C GLU A 192 6.99 5.69 -7.67
N TYR A 193 7.79 4.66 -8.01
CA TYR A 193 8.60 3.94 -7.03
C TYR A 193 9.56 4.85 -6.27
N GLU A 194 10.27 5.72 -6.99
CA GLU A 194 11.20 6.68 -6.40
C GLU A 194 10.49 7.63 -5.43
N ARG A 195 9.34 8.17 -5.85
CA ARG A 195 8.51 9.06 -5.02
C ARG A 195 8.03 8.36 -3.76
N GLU A 196 7.45 7.17 -3.89
CA GLU A 196 6.89 6.44 -2.75
C GLU A 196 7.98 5.93 -1.80
N CYS A 197 9.15 5.53 -2.32
CA CYS A 197 10.32 5.20 -1.50
C CYS A 197 10.81 6.41 -0.70
N ALA A 198 10.91 7.59 -1.33
CA ALA A 198 11.30 8.82 -0.64
C ALA A 198 10.29 9.20 0.45
N GLU A 199 8.99 9.07 0.16
CA GLU A 199 7.93 9.34 1.13
C GLU A 199 7.97 8.35 2.30
N ASP A 200 8.14 7.06 2.03
CA ASP A 200 8.22 6.03 3.06
C ASP A 200 9.46 6.24 3.96
N GLN A 201 10.60 6.62 3.36
CA GLN A 201 11.80 7.03 4.13
C GLN A 201 11.56 8.27 4.99
N ARG A 202 10.84 9.27 4.47
CA ARG A 202 10.46 10.48 5.21
C ARG A 202 9.57 10.14 6.40
N VAL A 203 8.57 9.28 6.21
CA VAL A 203 7.72 8.77 7.29
C VAL A 203 8.56 8.01 8.32
N ALA A 204 9.48 7.14 7.89
CA ALA A 204 10.38 6.43 8.80
C ALA A 204 11.21 7.39 9.66
N ALA A 205 11.81 8.41 9.04
CA ALA A 205 12.63 9.42 9.73
C ALA A 205 11.80 10.22 10.73
N TRP A 206 10.58 10.62 10.35
CA TRP A 206 9.64 11.30 11.24
C TRP A 206 9.22 10.44 12.43
N LEU A 207 8.84 9.18 12.21
CA LEU A 207 8.50 8.24 13.27
C LEU A 207 9.67 7.99 14.23
N ARG A 208 10.92 8.06 13.75
CA ARG A 208 12.13 7.96 14.60
C ARG A 208 12.51 9.27 15.30
N GLY A 209 11.96 10.41 14.89
CA GLY A 209 12.35 11.74 15.39
C GLY A 209 13.63 12.30 14.76
N CYS A 210 14.06 11.75 13.63
CA CYS A 210 15.23 12.23 12.88
C CYS A 210 14.88 13.32 11.85
N ALA A 211 13.59 13.60 11.64
CA ALA A 211 13.14 14.67 10.77
C ALA A 211 12.99 15.96 11.59
N GLY A 212 13.89 16.93 11.36
CA GLY A 212 13.87 18.29 11.88
C GLY A 212 14.43 19.25 10.84
#